data_AF-A0A090R2K9-F1
#
_entry.id   AF-A0A090R2K9-F1
#
_cell.length_a   1.000
_cell.length_b   1.000
_cell.length_c   1.000
_cell.angle_alpha   90.00
_cell.angle_beta   90.00
_cell.angle_gamma   90.00
#
_symmetry.space_group_name_H-M   'P 1'
#
loop_
_entity.id
_entity.type
_entity.pdbx_description
1 polymer ?
#
loop_
_entity_poly.entity_id
_entity_poly.type
_entity_poly.pdbx_seq_one_letter_code
_entity_poly.pdbx_strand_id
1 'polypeptide(L)'
;MNLQPVHMARLEGDEEFFLTESHSLIEQFNDVPMVIRPKSFFQTNPKVAAQLYATAREWVREIGLRKCGTCSVVSVALHCIVPVSRRL
;
A
#
# COMPACT_ATOMS: atom_id res chain seq x y z
N MET A 1 -15.26 9.77 -13.94
CA MET A 1 -15.65 10.14 -12.56
C MET A 1 -16.36 8.94 -11.95
N ASN A 2 -15.87 8.40 -10.84
CA ASN A 2 -16.52 7.27 -10.16
C ASN A 2 -17.55 7.82 -9.16
N LEU A 3 -18.81 7.94 -9.59
CA LEU A 3 -19.91 8.41 -8.76
C LEU A 3 -20.68 7.20 -8.25
N GLN A 4 -20.39 6.77 -7.04
CA GLN A 4 -21.16 5.71 -6.37
C GLN A 4 -22.12 6.33 -5.36
N PRO A 5 -23.32 5.74 -5.17
CA PRO A 5 -24.31 6.22 -4.21
C PRO A 5 -23.82 6.18 -2.75
N VAL A 6 -22.78 5.40 -2.48
CA VAL A 6 -22.05 5.37 -1.22
C VAL A 6 -20.60 5.77 -1.49
N HIS A 7 -19.99 6.59 -0.61
CA HIS A 7 -18.60 7.04 -0.78
C HIS A 7 -17.61 5.89 -0.53
N MET A 8 -17.41 5.08 -1.57
CA MET A 8 -16.54 3.92 -1.57
C MET A 8 -15.90 3.74 -2.96
N ALA A 9 -14.64 3.31 -3.00
CA ALA A 9 -13.93 3.01 -4.24
C ALA A 9 -14.06 1.51 -4.58
N ARG A 10 -15.29 0.99 -4.70
CA ARG A 10 -15.53 -0.46 -4.82
C ARG A 10 -15.74 -0.88 -6.28
N LEU A 11 -14.95 -1.84 -6.75
CA LEU A 11 -15.18 -2.55 -8.02
C LEU A 11 -15.75 -3.96 -7.81
N GLU A 12 -15.67 -4.47 -6.57
CA GLU A 12 -15.96 -5.85 -6.18
C GLU A 12 -17.33 -5.99 -5.50
N GLY A 13 -17.98 -7.16 -5.66
CA GLY A 13 -19.28 -7.49 -5.06
C GLY A 13 -19.21 -7.77 -3.55
N ASP A 14 -20.34 -8.13 -2.94
CA ASP A 14 -20.44 -8.40 -1.49
C ASP A 14 -19.82 -9.72 -1.06
N GLU A 15 -19.88 -10.72 -1.92
CA GLU A 15 -19.36 -12.06 -1.64
C GLU A 15 -18.00 -12.28 -2.31
N GLU A 16 -17.13 -13.02 -1.63
CA GLU A 16 -15.83 -13.48 -2.12
C GLU A 16 -15.82 -15.01 -2.14
N PHE A 17 -15.49 -15.60 -3.30
CA PHE A 17 -15.36 -17.04 -3.46
C PHE A 17 -13.89 -17.40 -3.71
N PHE A 18 -13.26 -18.07 -2.75
CA PHE A 18 -11.87 -18.53 -2.90
C PHE A 18 -11.83 -19.82 -3.70
N LEU A 19 -11.05 -19.81 -4.79
CA LEU A 19 -10.86 -20.98 -5.66
C LEU A 19 -9.66 -21.85 -5.24
N THR A 20 -8.82 -21.36 -4.32
CA THR A 20 -7.59 -22.03 -3.87
C THR A 20 -7.41 -21.80 -2.36
N GLU A 21 -6.55 -22.58 -1.71
CA GLU A 21 -6.16 -22.38 -0.31
C GLU A 21 -5.38 -21.07 -0.08
N SER A 22 -4.78 -20.52 -1.13
CA SER A 22 -4.07 -19.24 -1.07
C SER A 22 -5.06 -18.08 -1.19
N HIS A 23 -5.29 -17.37 -0.09
CA HIS A 23 -6.27 -16.28 -0.01
C HIS A 23 -5.65 -14.87 -0.16
N SER A 24 -4.38 -14.80 -0.52
CA SER A 24 -3.65 -13.54 -0.70
C SER A 24 -2.57 -13.65 -1.75
N LEU A 25 -2.32 -12.54 -2.43
CA LEU A 25 -1.19 -12.39 -3.34
C LEU A 25 -0.09 -11.58 -2.62
N ILE A 26 1.16 -11.95 -2.82
CA ILE A 26 2.30 -11.14 -2.37
C ILE A 26 2.84 -10.40 -3.59
N GLU A 27 2.89 -9.09 -3.52
CA GLU A 27 3.46 -8.23 -4.56
C GLU A 27 4.64 -7.45 -3.97
N GLN A 28 5.71 -7.31 -4.74
CA GLN A 28 6.93 -6.65 -4.29
C GLN A 28 6.98 -5.22 -4.86
N PHE A 29 6.89 -4.22 -3.99
CA PHE A 29 7.11 -2.82 -4.38
C PHE A 29 8.41 -2.33 -3.74
N ASN A 30 9.40 -1.98 -4.56
CA ASN A 30 10.76 -1.70 -4.09
C ASN A 30 11.26 -2.87 -3.21
N ASP A 31 11.76 -2.58 -2.01
CA ASP A 31 12.25 -3.56 -1.04
C ASP A 31 11.18 -3.99 -0.01
N VAL A 32 9.90 -3.66 -0.25
CA VAL A 32 8.79 -3.91 0.67
C VAL A 32 7.79 -4.92 0.08
N PRO A 33 7.66 -6.13 0.65
CA PRO A 33 6.61 -7.06 0.26
C PRO A 33 5.25 -6.54 0.76
N MET A 34 4.25 -6.58 -0.11
CA MET A 34 2.86 -6.22 0.20
C MET A 34 1.95 -7.43 0.04
N VAL A 35 1.16 -7.69 1.08
CA VAL A 35 0.13 -8.72 1.06
C VAL A 35 -1.17 -8.10 0.55
N ILE A 36 -1.56 -8.48 -0.66
CA ILE A 36 -2.80 -8.07 -1.31
C ILE A 36 -3.89 -9.09 -0.97
N ARG A 37 -5.03 -8.58 -0.49
CA ARG A 37 -6.22 -9.37 -0.17
C ARG A 37 -7.42 -8.84 -0.96
N PRO A 38 -8.48 -9.64 -1.14
CA PRO A 38 -9.74 -9.11 -1.64
C PRO A 38 -10.19 -7.89 -0.83
N LYS A 39 -10.84 -6.93 -1.49
CA LYS A 39 -11.31 -5.66 -0.89
C LYS A 39 -10.21 -4.80 -0.26
N SER A 40 -8.94 -5.08 -0.53
CA SER A 40 -7.82 -4.19 -0.18
C SER A 40 -7.53 -3.24 -1.34
N PHE A 41 -7.18 -1.99 -1.01
CA PHE A 41 -6.75 -1.04 -2.02
C PHE A 41 -5.25 -1.19 -2.26
N PHE A 42 -4.86 -1.44 -3.51
CA PHE A 42 -3.47 -1.46 -3.95
C PHE A 42 -3.35 -0.79 -5.32
N GLN A 43 -2.14 -0.32 -5.64
CA GLN A 43 -1.89 0.28 -6.93
C GLN A 43 -1.83 -0.80 -8.01
N THR A 44 -2.64 -0.65 -9.06
CA THR A 44 -2.75 -1.62 -10.15
C THR A 44 -1.58 -1.56 -11.14
N ASN A 45 -0.73 -0.52 -11.07
CA ASN A 45 0.48 -0.38 -11.87
C ASN A 45 1.74 -0.43 -10.98
N PRO A 46 2.42 -1.58 -10.89
CA PRO A 46 3.57 -1.76 -10.01
C PRO A 46 4.73 -0.80 -10.25
N LYS A 47 5.00 -0.45 -11.52
CA LYS A 47 6.09 0.46 -11.89
C LYS A 47 5.84 1.87 -11.38
N VAL A 48 4.64 2.38 -11.61
CA VAL A 48 4.25 3.72 -11.15
C VAL A 48 4.15 3.74 -9.62
N ALA A 49 3.63 2.69 -9.01
CA ALA A 49 3.54 2.56 -7.56
C ALA A 49 4.92 2.57 -6.88
N ALA A 50 5.89 1.82 -7.41
CA ALA A 50 7.25 1.78 -6.90
C ALA A 50 7.88 3.19 -6.90
N GLN A 51 7.77 3.92 -8.01
CA GLN A 51 8.24 5.31 -8.13
C GLN A 51 7.53 6.23 -7.15
N LEU A 52 6.20 6.16 -7.08
CA LEU A 52 5.40 6.98 -6.17
C LEU A 52 5.82 6.78 -4.70
N TYR A 53 6.04 5.53 -4.28
CA TYR A 53 6.47 5.23 -2.91
C TYR A 53 7.91 5.66 -2.64
N ALA A 54 8.80 5.58 -3.63
CA ALA A 54 10.17 6.09 -3.51
C ALA A 54 10.18 7.62 -3.34
N THR A 55 9.42 8.34 -4.16
CA THR A 55 9.28 9.80 -4.07
C THR A 55 8.67 10.24 -2.73
N ALA A 56 7.61 9.57 -2.26
CA ALA A 56 7.03 9.86 -0.95
C ALA A 56 8.05 9.64 0.19
N ARG A 57 8.87 8.59 0.10
CA ARG A 57 9.94 8.31 1.06
C ARG A 57 11.00 9.42 1.06
N GLU A 58 11.36 9.95 -0.11
CA GLU A 58 12.30 11.07 -0.22
C GLU A 58 11.74 12.33 0.46
N TRP A 59 10.50 12.71 0.15
CA TRP A 59 9.87 13.88 0.78
C TRP A 59 9.76 13.75 2.30
N VAL A 60 9.39 12.56 2.81
CA VAL A 60 9.33 12.32 4.26
C VAL A 60 10.71 12.45 4.91
N ARG A 61 11.78 11.99 4.24
CA ARG A 61 13.16 12.15 4.72
C ARG A 61 13.57 13.62 4.77
N GLU A 62 13.26 14.41 3.75
CA GLU A 62 13.57 15.84 3.69
C GLU A 62 12.89 16.62 4.82
N ILE A 63 11.62 16.31 5.10
CA ILE A 63 10.83 16.99 6.14
C ILE A 63 11.22 16.48 7.55
N GLY A 64 11.92 15.36 7.67
CA GLY A 64 12.33 14.78 8.96
C GLY A 64 11.16 14.21 9.77
N LEU A 65 10.09 13.77 9.09
CA LEU A 65 8.89 13.25 9.75
C LEU A 65 9.19 11.92 10.44
N ARG A 66 9.03 11.86 11.77
CA ARG A 66 9.24 10.62 12.56
C ARG A 66 7.98 9.76 12.68
N LYS A 67 6.81 10.30 12.33
CA LYS A 67 5.50 9.62 12.37
C LYS A 67 4.61 10.12 11.23
N CYS A 68 4.13 9.23 10.36
CA CYS A 68 3.07 9.56 9.40
C CYS A 68 1.71 9.12 9.97
N GLY A 69 0.86 10.07 10.36
CA GLY A 69 -0.44 9.79 11.00
C GLY A 69 -1.63 9.60 10.05
N THR A 70 -1.51 10.05 8.79
CA THR A 70 -2.62 10.06 7.81
C THR A 70 -2.24 9.47 6.45
N CYS A 71 -1.14 8.71 6.38
CA CYS A 71 -0.81 7.91 5.20
C CYS A 71 -1.89 6.80 5.05
N SER A 72 -3.03 7.13 4.42
CA SER A 72 -4.18 6.26 4.20
C SER A 72 -3.85 5.02 3.36
N VAL A 73 -2.68 5.01 2.74
CA VAL A 73 -2.09 3.82 2.15
C VAL A 73 -1.08 3.26 3.14
N VAL A 74 -1.43 2.14 3.76
CA VAL A 74 -0.53 1.31 4.58
C VAL A 74 0.80 1.06 3.85
N SER A 75 0.78 1.02 2.51
CA SER A 75 1.97 0.89 1.66
C SER A 75 2.98 2.04 1.78
N VAL A 76 2.52 3.29 1.87
CA VAL A 76 3.39 4.48 1.96
C VAL A 76 4.01 4.56 3.34
N ALA A 77 3.22 4.30 4.39
CA ALA A 77 3.74 4.27 5.76
C ALA A 77 4.86 3.23 5.91
N LEU A 78 4.69 2.03 5.35
CA LEU A 78 5.70 0.98 5.39
C LEU A 78 6.98 1.33 4.60
N HIS A 79 6.85 2.07 3.50
CA HIS A 79 7.99 2.58 2.73
C HIS A 79 8.72 3.76 3.39
N CYS A 80 8.00 4.55 4.19
CA CYS A 80 8.54 5.72 4.88
C CYS A 80 9.24 5.36 6.20
N ILE A 81 8.87 4.24 6.83
CA ILE A 81 9.59 3.70 7.99
C ILE A 81 10.86 3.02 7.49
N VAL A 82 11.96 3.78 7.48
CA VAL A 82 13.30 3.19 7.38
C VAL A 82 13.46 2.22 8.55
N PRO A 83 13.95 0.98 8.38
CA PRO A 83 14.32 0.18 9.53
C PRO A 83 15.39 0.96 10.29
N VAL A 84 15.06 1.40 11.50
CA VAL A 84 16.09 1.79 12.47
C VAL A 84 16.90 0.52 12.69
N SER A 85 18.10 0.47 12.12
CA SER A 85 19.08 -0.54 12.41
C SER A 85 19.27 -0.55 13.94
N ARG A 86 18.74 -1.57 14.61
CA ARG A 86 19.23 -1.93 15.94
C ARG A 86 20.66 -2.40 15.73
N ARG A 87 21.62 -1.50 15.94
CA ARG A 87 22.99 -1.90 16.28
C ARG A 87 22.88 -2.70 17.59
N LEU A 88 23.18 -3.99 17.50
CA LEU A 88 23.77 -4.74 18.60
C LEU A 88 25.29 -4.63 18.46
#